data_AF-A0A6J1W2C0-F1
#
_entry.id   AF-A0A6J1W2C0-F1
#
_cell.length_a   1.000
_cell.length_b   1.000
_cell.length_c   1.000
_cell.angle_alpha   90.00
_cell.angle_beta   90.00
_cell.angle_gamma   90.00
#
_symmetry.space_group_name_H-M   'P 1'
#
loop_
_entity.id
_entity.type
_entity.pdbx_description
1 polymer ?
#
loop_
_entity_poly.entity_id
_entity_poly.type
_entity_poly.pdbx_seq_one_letter_code
_entity_poly.pdbx_strand_id
1 'polypeptide(L)'
;MSKVEMAKDGNGNTSDTPNTWFGQCQYTADEYQAVQAALRQRLGPEYISSRQAGGGQKVCYIEGHRVISLANEMFGYNGWAHSVTQQNV
;
A
#
# COMPACT_ATOMS: atom_id res chain seq x y z
N MET A 1 -9.94 28.32 53.03
CA MET A 1 -10.84 29.32 52.41
C MET A 1 -9.95 30.48 51.98
N SER A 2 -9.83 30.96 50.75
CA SER A 2 -10.36 30.61 49.43
C SER A 2 -9.54 31.47 48.46
N LYS A 3 -9.05 30.94 47.33
CA LYS A 3 -8.69 31.80 46.20
C LYS A 3 -9.25 31.20 44.93
N VAL A 4 -10.20 31.94 44.39
CA VAL A 4 -10.97 31.72 43.17
C VAL A 4 -10.04 31.79 41.95
N GLU A 5 -10.19 30.78 41.09
CA GLU A 5 -10.25 30.77 39.62
C GLU A 5 -9.42 31.76 38.78
N MET A 6 -8.64 31.20 37.86
CA MET A 6 -8.42 31.76 36.53
C MET A 6 -8.54 30.60 35.52
N ALA A 7 -9.68 30.53 34.85
CA ALA A 7 -9.89 29.68 33.68
C ALA A 7 -8.90 30.09 32.57
N LYS A 8 -8.25 29.10 31.96
CA LYS A 8 -7.57 29.28 30.67
C LYS A 8 -8.21 28.34 29.67
N ASP A 9 -9.24 28.85 29.01
CA ASP A 9 -9.71 28.32 27.74
C ASP A 9 -8.54 28.34 26.74
N GLY A 10 -8.19 27.15 26.28
CA GLY A 10 -7.10 26.91 25.35
C GLY A 10 -7.37 25.63 24.60
N ASN A 11 -8.46 25.61 23.83
CA ASN A 11 -8.79 24.57 22.85
C ASN A 11 -7.72 24.56 21.74
N GLY A 12 -6.61 23.89 22.01
CA GLY A 12 -5.67 23.44 20.99
C GLY A 12 -5.90 21.96 20.75
N ASN A 13 -6.81 21.61 19.84
CA ASN A 13 -6.89 20.26 19.28
C ASN A 13 -5.61 20.02 18.48
N THR A 14 -4.53 19.61 19.16
CA THR A 14 -3.45 18.88 18.51
C THR A 14 -4.06 17.54 18.16
N SER A 15 -4.38 17.36 16.88
CA SER A 15 -4.76 16.07 16.33
C SER A 15 -3.61 15.11 16.60
N ASP A 16 -3.72 14.33 17.67
CA ASP A 16 -2.88 13.18 17.96
C ASP A 16 -3.14 12.16 16.86
N THR A 17 -2.53 12.37 15.69
CA THR A 17 -2.37 11.28 14.73
C THR A 17 -1.43 10.29 15.41
N PRO A 18 -1.91 9.11 15.84
CA PRO A 18 -1.01 8.12 16.41
C PRO A 18 0.05 7.84 15.35
N ASN A 19 1.32 7.96 15.73
CA ASN A 19 2.42 7.60 14.86
C ASN A 19 2.35 6.09 14.64
N THR A 20 1.63 5.65 13.62
CA THR A 20 1.41 4.24 13.32
C THR A 20 2.53 3.76 12.41
N TRP A 21 3.26 2.74 12.87
CA TRP A 21 4.33 2.14 12.09
C TRP A 21 3.79 1.22 10.99
N PHE A 22 4.63 0.99 9.98
CA PHE A 22 4.36 0.00 8.95
C PHE A 22 4.01 -1.36 9.57
N GLY A 23 2.94 -1.99 9.08
CA GLY A 23 2.44 -3.27 9.59
C GLY A 23 1.51 -3.19 10.81
N GLN A 24 1.26 -1.99 11.36
CA GLN A 24 0.32 -1.78 12.48
C GLN A 24 -0.95 -1.01 12.07
N CYS A 25 -0.94 -0.36 10.90
CA CYS A 25 -2.11 0.32 10.36
C CYS A 25 -3.16 -0.69 9.88
N GLN A 26 -4.39 -0.57 10.38
CA GLN A 26 -5.53 -1.33 9.86
C GLN A 26 -6.19 -0.56 8.72
N TYR A 27 -6.64 -1.30 7.70
CA TYR A 27 -7.43 -0.72 6.61
C TYR A 27 -8.74 -0.13 7.14
N THR A 28 -9.08 1.07 6.67
CA THR A 28 -10.44 1.60 6.83
C THR A 28 -11.43 0.79 6.00
N ALA A 29 -12.72 0.83 6.34
CA ALA A 29 -13.73 0.09 5.58
C ALA A 29 -13.76 0.49 4.10
N ASP A 30 -13.64 1.79 3.80
CA ASP A 30 -13.65 2.32 2.44
C ASP A 30 -12.42 1.89 1.64
N GLU A 31 -11.23 2.01 2.24
CA GLU A 31 -9.99 1.58 1.61
C GLU A 31 -9.98 0.07 1.34
N TYR A 32 -10.44 -0.73 2.32
CA TYR A 32 -10.59 -2.16 2.16
C TYR A 32 -11.47 -2.51 0.96
N GLN A 33 -12.65 -1.88 0.84
CA GLN A 33 -13.57 -2.15 -0.28
C GLN A 33 -12.98 -1.70 -1.63
N ALA A 34 -12.33 -0.53 -1.67
CA ALA A 34 -11.70 0.00 -2.88
C ALA A 34 -10.58 -0.92 -3.38
N VAL A 35 -9.66 -1.30 -2.49
CA VAL A 35 -8.56 -2.23 -2.81
C VAL A 35 -9.11 -3.58 -3.24
N GLN A 36 -10.11 -4.12 -2.53
CA GLN A 36 -10.74 -5.39 -2.85
C GLN A 36 -11.42 -5.38 -4.23
N ALA A 37 -12.07 -4.27 -4.59
CA ALA A 37 -12.69 -4.12 -5.90
C ALA A 37 -11.65 -4.00 -7.01
N ALA A 38 -10.59 -3.22 -6.80
CA ALA A 38 -9.52 -3.02 -7.78
C ALA A 38 -8.71 -4.30 -8.02
N LEU A 39 -8.39 -5.08 -6.99
CA LEU A 39 -7.64 -6.35 -7.13
C LEU A 39 -8.40 -7.43 -7.92
N ARG A 40 -9.71 -7.30 -8.14
CA ARG A 40 -10.49 -8.21 -8.98
C ARG A 40 -10.35 -7.92 -10.47
N GLN A 41 -9.83 -6.77 -10.84
CA GLN A 41 -9.68 -6.38 -12.24
C GLN A 41 -8.53 -7.17 -12.88
N ARG A 42 -8.72 -7.57 -14.14
CA ARG A 42 -7.65 -8.20 -14.93
C ARG A 42 -6.84 -7.09 -15.58
N LEU A 43 -5.52 -7.29 -15.62
CA LEU A 43 -4.64 -6.37 -16.32
C LEU A 43 -4.92 -6.41 -17.82
N GLY A 44 -4.91 -5.23 -18.43
CA GLY A 44 -5.04 -5.09 -19.88
C GLY A 44 -3.81 -5.59 -20.62
N PRO A 45 -3.91 -5.78 -21.96
CA PRO A 45 -2.81 -6.27 -22.79
C PRO A 45 -1.56 -5.37 -22.73
N GLU A 46 -1.72 -4.08 -22.43
CA GLU A 46 -0.64 -3.12 -22.25
C GLU A 46 0.34 -3.50 -21.16
N TYR A 47 -0.06 -4.31 -20.16
CA TYR A 47 0.81 -4.80 -19.09
C TYR A 47 1.54 -6.10 -19.45
N ILE A 48 1.10 -6.78 -20.51
CA ILE A 48 1.55 -8.13 -20.84
C ILE A 48 2.68 -8.08 -21.87
N SER A 49 3.87 -8.47 -21.45
CA SER A 49 5.00 -8.73 -22.33
C SER A 49 5.10 -10.21 -22.65
N SER A 50 5.89 -10.56 -23.66
CA SER A 50 6.03 -11.94 -24.09
C SER A 50 7.41 -12.24 -24.65
N ARG A 51 7.91 -13.45 -24.39
CA ARG A 51 9.17 -13.93 -24.94
C ARG A 51 9.01 -15.32 -25.58
N GLN A 52 9.91 -15.64 -26.49
CA GLN A 52 10.02 -16.98 -27.05
C GLN A 52 10.64 -17.93 -26.01
N ALA A 53 10.11 -19.13 -25.90
CA ALA A 53 10.63 -20.22 -25.07
C ALA A 53 11.10 -21.39 -25.96
N GLY A 54 11.68 -22.41 -25.33
CA GLY A 54 12.06 -23.66 -26.02
C GLY A 54 10.86 -24.30 -26.71
N GLY A 55 11.11 -24.98 -27.85
CA GLY A 55 10.05 -25.67 -28.59
C GLY A 55 9.08 -24.75 -29.35
N GLY A 56 9.44 -23.48 -29.57
CA GLY A 56 8.63 -22.56 -30.39
C GLY A 56 7.46 -21.90 -29.65
N GLN A 57 7.31 -22.15 -28.35
CA GLN A 57 6.22 -21.62 -27.55
C GLN A 57 6.47 -20.16 -27.13
N LYS A 58 5.39 -19.42 -26.92
CA LYS A 58 5.41 -18.04 -26.42
C LYS A 58 4.96 -18.03 -24.96
N VAL A 59 5.75 -17.40 -24.10
CA VAL A 59 5.44 -17.26 -22.68
C VAL A 59 5.14 -15.79 -22.38
N CYS A 60 3.95 -15.54 -21.83
CA CYS A 60 3.53 -14.21 -21.39
C CYS A 60 3.97 -13.96 -19.94
N TYR A 61 4.41 -12.73 -19.65
CA TYR A 61 4.82 -12.30 -18.32
C TYR A 61 4.55 -10.80 -18.16
N ILE A 62 4.64 -10.30 -16.92
CA ILE A 62 4.59 -8.87 -16.61
C ILE A 62 6.00 -8.42 -16.25
N GLU A 63 6.43 -7.27 -16.78
CA GLU A 63 7.74 -6.70 -16.47
C GLU A 63 7.81 -6.23 -15.03
N GLY A 64 8.94 -6.44 -14.36
CA GLY A 64 9.09 -6.16 -12.93
C GLY A 64 8.77 -4.71 -12.55
N HIS A 65 9.22 -3.74 -13.35
CA HIS A 65 8.93 -2.32 -13.09
C HIS A 65 7.42 -2.00 -13.12
N ARG A 66 6.64 -2.70 -13.95
CA ARG A 66 5.18 -2.51 -14.02
C ARG A 66 4.50 -3.04 -12.78
N VAL A 67 4.94 -4.20 -12.26
CA VAL A 67 4.41 -4.76 -11.01
C VAL A 67 4.72 -3.84 -9.82
N ILE A 68 5.93 -3.27 -9.78
CA ILE A 68 6.33 -2.30 -8.75
C ILE A 68 5.44 -1.05 -8.81
N SER A 69 5.22 -0.48 -9.99
CA SER A 69 4.31 0.66 -10.15
C SER A 69 2.88 0.34 -9.75
N LEU A 70 2.35 -0.83 -10.15
CA LEU A 70 1.02 -1.27 -9.76
C LEU A 70 0.88 -1.40 -8.23
N ALA A 71 1.88 -1.93 -7.54
CA ALA A 71 1.86 -2.01 -6.08
C ALA A 71 1.87 -0.61 -5.42
N ASN A 72 2.67 0.32 -5.95
CA ASN A 72 2.68 1.72 -5.49
C ASN A 72 1.36 2.44 -5.72
N GLU A 73 0.69 2.18 -6.84
CA GLU A 73 -0.63 2.76 -7.14
C GLU A 73 -1.73 2.16 -6.27
N MET A 74 -1.69 0.85 -6.01
CA MET A 74 -2.72 0.14 -5.26
C MET A 74 -2.62 0.34 -3.75
N PHE A 75 -1.40 0.40 -3.20
CA PHE A 75 -1.17 0.44 -1.76
C PHE A 75 -0.47 1.72 -1.29
N GLY A 76 -0.05 2.59 -2.22
CA GLY A 76 0.83 3.72 -1.90
C GLY A 76 2.27 3.29 -1.71
N TYR A 77 3.22 4.23 -1.88
CA TYR A 77 4.66 3.95 -1.79
C TYR A 77 5.11 3.41 -0.42
N ASN A 78 4.33 3.63 0.63
CA ASN A 78 4.58 3.22 2.01
C ASN A 78 3.59 2.16 2.53
N GLY A 79 2.63 1.71 1.73
CA GLY A 79 1.63 0.72 2.16
C GLY A 79 1.95 -0.72 1.79
N TRP A 80 3.08 -0.97 1.12
CA TRP A 80 3.59 -2.31 0.86
C TRP A 80 5.09 -2.40 1.13
N ALA A 81 5.56 -3.61 1.38
CA ALA A 81 6.98 -3.91 1.55
C ALA A 81 7.28 -5.32 1.04
N HIS A 82 8.54 -5.59 0.76
CA HIS A 82 9.03 -6.93 0.48
C HIS A 82 10.33 -7.19 1.25
N SER A 83 10.69 -8.46 1.44
CA SER A 83 12.03 -8.86 1.89
C SER A 83 12.47 -10.14 1.19
N VAL A 84 13.77 -10.25 0.93
CA VAL A 84 14.40 -11.50 0.48
C VAL A 84 14.95 -12.19 1.73
N THR A 85 14.31 -13.27 2.15
CA THR A 85 14.65 -13.97 3.39
C THR A 85 15.86 -14.87 3.22
N GLN A 86 15.98 -15.53 2.08
CA GLN A 86 17.08 -16.40 1.73
C GLN A 86 17.19 -16.52 0.22
N GLN A 87 18.40 -16.42 -0.31
CA GLN A 87 18.69 -16.77 -1.70
C GLN A 87 19.91 -17.67 -1.70
N ASN A 88 19.71 -18.93 -2.06
CA ASN A 88 20.82 -19.84 -2.28
C ASN A 88 21.28 -19.70 -3.74
N VAL A 89 22.59 -19.64 -3.93
CA VAL A 89 23.26 -19.56 -5.23
C VAL A 89 23.90 -20.90 -5.53
#